data_AF-A0A559L3L9-F1
#
_entry.id   AF-A0A559L3L9-F1
#
_cell.length_a   1.000
_cell.length_b   1.000
_cell.length_c   1.000
_cell.angle_alpha   90.00
_cell.angle_beta   90.00
_cell.angle_gamma   90.00
#
_symmetry.space_group_name_H-M   'P 1'
#
loop_
_entity.id
_entity.type
_entity.pdbx_description
1 polymer ?
#
loop_
_entity_poly.entity_id
_entity_poly.type
_entity_poly.pdbx_seq_one_letter_code
_entity_poly.pdbx_strand_id
1 'polypeptide(L)'
;MITAESLAHTLGPPQIDVRSLFRGHDSHGQITCSPHPITDLIRSLIDTAGMTRLTERIAIFAPLQIMICWLVQPTPERRARLCEDYVPRERQLTTPHPQWLDLLLWGSLREAAIERQDLYATDEFQRVYFDALRLVNWPYQPLDGLVTDPQTGHVGLTDALMAHAMNGSNWRLAETFAQRYPELCGLVALE
;
A
#
# COMPACT_ATOMS: atom_id res chain seq x y z
N MET A 1 24.72 14.64 9.02
CA MET A 1 24.40 13.25 9.41
C MET A 1 23.04 13.27 10.08
N ILE A 2 22.06 12.57 9.53
CA ILE A 2 20.74 12.42 10.16
C ILE A 2 20.92 11.43 11.33
N THR A 3 20.60 11.82 12.55
CA THR A 3 20.70 10.94 13.72
C THR A 3 19.58 9.89 13.69
N ALA A 4 19.76 8.75 14.35
CA ALA A 4 18.73 7.71 14.43
C ALA A 4 17.41 8.23 15.04
N GLU A 5 17.47 9.15 16.00
CA GLU A 5 16.30 9.85 16.56
C GLU A 5 15.59 10.76 15.53
N SER A 6 16.34 11.53 14.74
CA SER A 6 15.78 12.36 13.67
C SER A 6 15.12 11.50 12.58
N LEU A 7 15.66 10.30 12.36
CA LEU A 7 15.11 9.36 11.40
C LEU A 7 13.80 8.71 11.88
N ALA A 8 13.75 8.30 13.16
CA ALA A 8 12.52 7.79 13.78
C ALA A 8 11.42 8.86 13.83
N HIS A 9 11.78 10.13 14.01
CA HIS A 9 10.84 11.25 13.96
C HIS A 9 10.25 11.49 12.55
N THR A 10 11.02 11.22 11.50
CA THR A 10 10.61 11.48 10.10
C THR A 10 9.90 10.29 9.46
N LEU A 11 10.38 9.07 9.75
CA LEU A 11 9.91 7.82 9.12
C LEU A 11 8.95 7.04 9.99
N GLY A 12 8.88 7.40 11.27
CA GLY A 12 7.99 6.79 12.24
C GLY A 12 8.58 5.53 12.82
N PRO A 13 7.79 4.83 13.65
CA PRO A 13 8.22 3.57 14.19
C PRO A 13 8.56 2.59 13.05
N PRO A 14 9.56 1.72 13.23
CA PRO A 14 9.87 0.68 12.25
C PRO A 14 8.71 -0.32 12.08
N GLN A 15 7.81 -0.37 13.06
CA GLN A 15 6.61 -1.18 13.09
C GLN A 15 5.46 -0.46 12.38
N ILE A 16 4.69 -1.23 11.61
CA ILE A 16 3.47 -0.73 10.95
C ILE A 16 2.44 -0.43 12.04
N ASP A 17 1.81 0.75 11.98
CA ASP A 17 0.66 1.10 12.81
C ASP A 17 -0.53 1.36 11.88
N VAL A 18 -1.59 0.56 12.03
CA VAL A 18 -2.79 0.63 11.20
C VAL A 18 -3.99 1.27 11.91
N ARG A 19 -3.82 1.78 13.13
CA ARG A 19 -4.93 2.38 13.90
C ARG A 19 -5.64 3.50 13.16
N SER A 20 -4.91 4.23 12.32
CA SER A 20 -5.45 5.31 11.52
C SER A 20 -6.57 4.84 10.57
N LEU A 21 -6.53 3.59 10.08
CA LEU A 21 -7.59 3.01 9.24
C LEU A 21 -8.95 2.93 9.95
N PHE A 22 -8.95 2.84 11.28
CA PHE A 22 -10.16 2.68 12.08
C PHE A 22 -10.75 4.01 12.57
N ARG A 23 -10.10 5.16 12.27
CA ARG A 23 -10.52 6.49 12.74
C ARG A 23 -11.95 6.85 12.35
N GLY A 24 -12.41 6.44 11.15
CA GLY A 24 -13.79 6.69 10.70
C GLY A 24 -14.87 5.96 11.51
N HIS A 25 -14.49 4.95 12.30
CA HIS A 25 -15.38 4.16 13.15
C HIS A 25 -15.25 4.51 14.65
N ASP A 26 -14.38 5.47 14.99
CA ASP A 26 -14.19 5.95 16.35
C ASP A 26 -15.02 7.23 16.60
N SER A 27 -16.31 7.04 16.87
CA SER A 27 -17.23 8.15 17.16
C SER A 27 -16.89 8.90 18.46
N HIS A 28 -16.03 8.34 19.31
CA HIS A 28 -15.72 8.87 20.65
C HIS A 28 -14.29 9.42 20.77
N GLY A 29 -13.47 9.34 19.71
CA GLY A 29 -12.08 9.81 19.70
C GLY A 29 -11.19 9.11 20.72
N GLN A 30 -11.51 7.85 21.08
CA GLN A 30 -10.79 7.10 22.10
C GLN A 30 -9.53 6.39 21.58
N ILE A 31 -9.38 6.24 20.25
CA ILE A 31 -8.18 5.65 19.67
C ILE A 31 -7.08 6.71 19.65
N THR A 32 -6.18 6.63 20.65
CA THR A 32 -4.93 7.39 20.69
C THR A 32 -3.97 6.92 19.60
N CYS A 33 -4.26 7.26 18.34
CA CYS A 33 -3.32 7.05 17.25
C CYS A 33 -2.08 7.89 17.52
N SER A 34 -0.90 7.26 17.55
CA SER A 34 0.34 8.00 17.32
C SER A 34 0.25 8.53 15.88
N PRO A 35 0.08 9.85 15.67
CA PRO A 35 -0.22 10.41 14.37
C PRO A 35 1.10 10.52 13.59
N HIS A 36 1.66 9.37 13.18
CA HIS A 36 2.84 9.43 12.36
C HIS A 36 2.42 9.90 10.95
N PRO A 37 3.03 10.97 10.40
CA PRO A 37 2.60 11.55 9.13
C PRO A 37 2.55 10.55 7.97
N ILE A 38 3.45 9.56 7.95
CA ILE A 38 3.44 8.49 6.93
C ILE A 38 2.21 7.60 7.06
N THR A 39 1.83 7.21 8.27
CA THR A 39 0.64 6.40 8.53
C THR A 39 -0.64 7.15 8.15
N ASP A 40 -0.70 8.46 8.42
CA ASP A 40 -1.82 9.29 7.99
C ASP A 40 -1.87 9.51 6.47
N LEU A 41 -0.71 9.65 5.82
CA LEU A 41 -0.60 9.73 4.37
C LEU A 41 -1.11 8.44 3.71
N ILE A 42 -0.66 7.28 4.17
CA ILE A 42 -1.09 5.97 3.62
C ILE A 42 -2.60 5.80 3.77
N ARG A 43 -3.14 6.09 4.96
CA ARG A 43 -4.59 6.09 5.17
C ARG A 43 -5.30 6.99 4.16
N SER A 44 -4.82 8.23 3.99
CA SER A 44 -5.42 9.18 3.04
C SER A 44 -5.35 8.68 1.60
N LEU A 45 -4.26 8.03 1.20
CA LEU A 45 -4.11 7.41 -0.12
C LEU A 45 -5.11 6.27 -0.32
N ILE A 46 -5.27 5.39 0.67
CA ILE A 46 -6.24 4.29 0.65
C ILE A 46 -7.68 4.81 0.59
N ASP A 47 -7.99 5.86 1.36
CA ASP A 47 -9.30 6.52 1.36
C ASP A 47 -9.60 7.17 0.00
N THR A 48 -8.62 7.89 -0.57
CA THR A 48 -8.75 8.55 -1.88
C THR A 48 -8.90 7.53 -3.01
N ALA A 49 -8.19 6.41 -2.91
CA ALA A 49 -8.24 5.32 -3.87
C ALA A 49 -9.57 4.54 -3.85
N GLY A 50 -10.41 4.73 -2.82
CA GLY A 50 -11.73 4.11 -2.75
C GLY A 50 -11.72 2.62 -2.40
N MET A 51 -10.63 2.10 -1.81
CA MET A 51 -10.60 0.68 -1.38
C MET A 51 -11.69 0.43 -0.35
N THR A 52 -12.63 -0.49 -0.62
CA THR A 52 -13.78 -0.72 0.27
C THR A 52 -13.57 -1.90 1.24
N ARG A 53 -12.75 -2.88 0.87
CA ARG A 53 -12.62 -4.14 1.61
C ARG A 53 -11.60 -4.05 2.75
N LEU A 54 -12.02 -4.45 3.94
CA LEU A 54 -11.20 -4.27 5.15
C LEU A 54 -9.88 -5.05 5.12
N THR A 55 -9.89 -6.31 4.68
CA THR A 55 -8.68 -7.14 4.59
C THR A 55 -7.62 -6.49 3.72
N GLU A 56 -7.99 -6.06 2.52
CA GLU A 56 -7.08 -5.41 1.58
C GLU A 56 -6.61 -4.05 2.08
N ARG A 57 -7.49 -3.26 2.69
CA ARG A 57 -7.11 -1.97 3.31
C ARG A 57 -6.07 -2.14 4.42
N ILE A 58 -6.19 -3.19 5.24
CA ILE A 58 -5.21 -3.50 6.29
C ILE A 58 -3.90 -4.03 5.67
N ALA A 59 -4.00 -4.96 4.73
CA ALA A 59 -2.84 -5.63 4.16
C ALA A 59 -1.96 -4.72 3.29
N ILE A 60 -2.58 -3.87 2.45
CA ILE A 60 -1.87 -2.96 1.54
C ILE A 60 -0.99 -1.95 2.29
N PHE A 61 -1.27 -1.71 3.57
CA PHE A 61 -0.49 -0.82 4.42
C PHE A 61 0.99 -1.22 4.50
N ALA A 62 1.29 -2.53 4.52
CA ALA A 62 2.66 -3.04 4.58
C ALA A 62 3.51 -2.63 3.37
N PRO A 63 3.15 -3.00 2.12
CA PRO A 63 3.94 -2.60 0.97
C PRO A 63 3.98 -1.08 0.77
N LEU A 64 2.86 -0.37 1.02
CA LEU A 64 2.83 1.10 0.87
C LEU A 64 3.74 1.80 1.89
N GLN A 65 3.74 1.37 3.16
CA GLN A 65 4.62 1.96 4.17
C GLN A 65 6.09 1.74 3.84
N ILE A 66 6.45 0.54 3.40
CA ILE A 66 7.84 0.24 3.04
C ILE A 66 8.28 1.09 1.83
N MET A 67 7.43 1.18 0.80
CA MET A 67 7.70 1.99 -0.38
C MET A 67 7.81 3.48 -0.05
N ILE A 68 6.86 4.05 0.69
CA ILE A 68 6.89 5.47 1.08
C ILE A 68 8.10 5.76 1.95
N CYS A 69 8.43 4.89 2.91
CA CYS A 69 9.65 5.03 3.70
C CYS A 69 10.92 5.03 2.83
N TRP A 70 10.96 4.23 1.77
CA TRP A 70 12.07 4.22 0.81
C TRP A 70 12.08 5.48 -0.06
N LEU A 71 10.93 5.99 -0.52
CA LEU A 71 10.84 7.24 -1.27
C LEU A 71 11.33 8.44 -0.44
N VAL A 72 11.00 8.49 0.85
CA VAL A 72 11.48 9.53 1.77
C VAL A 72 12.99 9.40 2.04
N GLN A 73 13.51 8.17 2.11
CA GLN A 73 14.94 7.92 2.35
C GLN A 73 15.46 6.75 1.48
N PRO A 74 15.95 7.02 0.26
CA PRO A 74 16.28 5.99 -0.71
C PRO A 74 17.66 5.36 -0.47
N THR A 75 17.83 4.65 0.65
CA THR A 75 19.03 3.87 0.96
C THR A 75 18.98 2.45 0.35
N PRO A 76 20.11 1.82 0.00
CA PRO A 76 20.15 0.43 -0.46
C PRO A 76 19.43 -0.56 0.47
N GLU A 77 19.58 -0.39 1.78
CA GLU A 77 18.98 -1.27 2.80
C GLU A 77 17.45 -1.19 2.78
N ARG A 78 16.89 0.01 2.64
CA ARG A 78 15.43 0.21 2.49
C ARG A 78 14.92 -0.28 1.15
N ARG A 79 15.69 -0.04 0.07
CA ARG A 79 15.36 -0.55 -1.25
C ARG A 79 15.25 -2.08 -1.26
N ALA A 80 16.13 -2.76 -0.54
CA ALA A 80 16.11 -4.22 -0.39
C ALA A 80 14.88 -4.76 0.37
N ARG A 81 14.13 -3.90 1.07
CA ARG A 81 12.88 -4.29 1.77
C ARG A 81 11.64 -4.18 0.90
N LEU A 82 11.72 -3.52 -0.27
CA LEU A 82 10.60 -3.43 -1.19
C LEU A 82 10.13 -4.84 -1.59
N CYS A 83 8.82 -5.00 -1.79
CA CYS A 83 8.32 -6.14 -2.55
C CYS A 83 8.94 -6.08 -3.96
N GLU A 84 9.23 -7.24 -4.55
CA GLU A 84 9.81 -7.34 -5.90
C GLU A 84 9.00 -6.54 -6.93
N ASP A 85 7.67 -6.60 -6.84
CA ASP A 85 6.75 -5.87 -7.70
C ASP A 85 6.89 -4.34 -7.62
N TYR A 86 7.31 -3.82 -6.46
CA TYR A 86 7.48 -2.39 -6.20
C TYR A 86 8.87 -1.85 -6.51
N VAL A 87 9.83 -2.70 -6.91
CA VAL A 87 11.14 -2.23 -7.37
C VAL A 87 10.95 -1.26 -8.56
N PRO A 88 11.57 -0.06 -8.53
CA PRO A 88 11.41 0.93 -9.59
C PRO A 88 11.85 0.42 -10.95
N ARG A 89 11.07 0.73 -11.98
CA ARG A 89 11.36 0.47 -13.38
C ARG A 89 11.76 1.73 -14.13
N GLU A 90 12.23 1.57 -15.37
CA GLU A 90 12.85 2.62 -16.15
C GLU A 90 11.93 3.83 -16.39
N ARG A 91 10.65 3.63 -16.73
CA ARG A 91 9.75 4.77 -17.00
C ARG A 91 9.45 5.58 -15.75
N GLN A 92 9.42 4.95 -14.58
CA GLN A 92 9.28 5.66 -13.29
C GLN A 92 10.42 6.66 -13.07
N LEU A 93 11.61 6.37 -13.60
CA LEU A 93 12.81 7.22 -13.44
C LEU A 93 12.98 8.25 -14.57
N THR A 94 12.37 8.02 -15.72
CA THR A 94 12.67 8.78 -16.96
C THR A 94 11.48 9.59 -17.47
N THR A 95 10.26 9.26 -17.06
CA THR A 95 9.03 9.87 -17.55
C THR A 95 8.31 10.59 -16.41
N PRO A 96 8.06 11.91 -16.48
CA PRO A 96 7.20 12.60 -15.52
C PRO A 96 5.79 12.02 -15.53
N HIS A 97 5.23 11.76 -14.35
CA HIS A 97 3.91 11.16 -14.20
C HIS A 97 3.32 11.47 -12.80
N PRO A 98 2.00 11.29 -12.58
CA PRO A 98 1.42 11.45 -11.26
C PRO A 98 1.91 10.39 -10.27
N GLN A 99 2.37 10.83 -9.10
CA GLN A 99 3.01 9.99 -8.07
C GLN A 99 2.21 8.75 -7.66
N TRP A 100 0.88 8.77 -7.77
CA TRP A 100 0.04 7.64 -7.37
C TRP A 100 0.19 6.43 -8.31
N LEU A 101 0.66 6.62 -9.56
CA LEU A 101 0.92 5.50 -10.49
C LEU A 101 2.05 4.60 -9.98
N ASP A 102 2.99 5.12 -9.19
CA ASP A 102 4.04 4.30 -8.56
C ASP A 102 3.47 3.29 -7.56
N LEU A 103 2.24 3.51 -7.08
CA LEU A 103 1.56 2.68 -6.09
C LEU A 103 0.87 1.44 -6.71
N LEU A 104 0.77 1.35 -8.04
CA LEU A 104 0.26 0.13 -8.67
C LEU A 104 1.26 -1.01 -8.42
N LEU A 105 0.77 -2.17 -8.00
CA LEU A 105 1.59 -3.30 -7.64
C LEU A 105 2.41 -3.81 -8.83
N TRP A 106 1.75 -4.25 -9.91
CA TRP A 106 2.44 -4.86 -11.04
C TRP A 106 3.28 -3.85 -11.81
N GLY A 107 4.60 -4.06 -11.83
CA GLY A 107 5.51 -3.19 -12.55
C GLY A 107 5.25 -3.09 -14.06
N SER A 108 4.75 -4.16 -14.69
CA SER A 108 4.30 -4.14 -16.10
C SER A 108 3.10 -3.22 -16.31
N LEU A 109 2.13 -3.27 -15.40
CA LEU A 109 0.97 -2.37 -15.43
C LEU A 109 1.41 -0.92 -15.21
N ARG A 110 2.33 -0.66 -14.25
CA ARG A 110 2.90 0.67 -14.00
C ARG A 110 3.53 1.26 -15.25
N GLU A 111 4.38 0.48 -15.91
CA GLU A 111 5.06 0.90 -17.14
C GLU A 111 4.05 1.29 -18.23
N ALA A 112 3.02 0.48 -18.45
CA ALA A 112 1.96 0.78 -19.42
C ALA A 112 1.10 2.00 -19.03
N ALA A 113 0.81 2.16 -17.74
CA ALA A 113 0.04 3.29 -17.22
C ALA A 113 0.81 4.62 -17.31
N ILE A 114 2.13 4.60 -17.07
CA ILE A 114 3.00 5.78 -17.21
C ILE A 114 3.19 6.14 -18.69
N GLU A 115 3.35 5.14 -19.56
CA GLU A 115 3.47 5.34 -21.00
C GLU A 115 2.21 5.97 -21.61
N ARG A 116 1.03 5.49 -21.20
CA ARG A 116 -0.28 6.01 -21.65
C ARG A 116 -1.01 6.74 -20.53
N GLN A 117 -0.29 7.62 -19.84
CA GLN A 117 -0.82 8.37 -18.70
C GLN A 117 -1.98 9.30 -19.07
N ASP A 118 -2.10 9.70 -20.33
CA ASP A 118 -3.26 10.41 -20.87
C ASP A 118 -4.57 9.60 -20.77
N LEU A 119 -4.48 8.27 -20.79
CA LEU A 119 -5.61 7.35 -20.65
C LEU A 119 -5.78 6.83 -19.22
N TYR A 120 -4.67 6.55 -18.55
CA TYR A 120 -4.67 5.78 -17.30
C TYR A 120 -4.37 6.59 -16.04
N ALA A 121 -3.85 7.81 -16.15
CA ALA A 121 -3.64 8.67 -14.99
C ALA A 121 -4.92 9.44 -14.61
N THR A 122 -6.02 8.71 -14.44
CA THR A 122 -7.34 9.25 -14.13
C THR A 122 -7.86 8.75 -12.78
N ASP A 123 -8.72 9.55 -12.14
CA ASP A 123 -9.43 9.15 -10.92
C ASP A 123 -10.23 7.84 -11.09
N GLU A 124 -10.81 7.64 -12.27
CA GLU A 124 -11.56 6.43 -12.59
C GLU A 124 -10.66 5.21 -12.55
N PHE A 125 -9.53 5.25 -13.26
CA PHE A 125 -8.58 4.15 -13.28
C PHE A 125 -8.06 3.83 -11.88
N GLN A 126 -7.70 4.87 -11.12
CA GLN A 126 -7.24 4.71 -9.74
C GLN A 126 -8.29 3.95 -8.91
N ARG A 127 -9.55 4.40 -8.92
CA ARG A 127 -10.63 3.77 -8.15
C ARG A 127 -10.88 2.33 -8.59
N VAL A 128 -10.98 2.08 -9.89
CA VAL A 128 -11.23 0.74 -10.44
C VAL A 128 -10.09 -0.22 -10.09
N TYR A 129 -8.84 0.23 -10.20
CA TYR A 129 -7.67 -0.59 -9.85
C TYR A 129 -7.67 -0.96 -8.36
N PHE A 130 -7.76 0.03 -7.48
CA PHE A 130 -7.61 -0.19 -6.05
C PHE A 130 -8.82 -0.92 -5.43
N ASP A 131 -10.05 -0.67 -5.90
CA ASP A 131 -11.23 -1.42 -5.46
C ASP A 131 -11.24 -2.86 -6.00
N ALA A 132 -10.56 -3.13 -7.12
CA ALA A 132 -10.42 -4.48 -7.66
C ALA A 132 -9.30 -5.30 -7.00
N LEU A 133 -8.39 -4.71 -6.22
CA LEU A 133 -7.34 -5.48 -5.53
C LEU A 133 -7.95 -6.52 -4.57
N ARG A 134 -7.39 -7.73 -4.61
CA ARG A 134 -7.77 -8.86 -3.75
C ARG A 134 -6.53 -9.49 -3.16
N LEU A 135 -6.54 -9.70 -1.85
CA LEU A 135 -5.52 -10.48 -1.17
C LEU A 135 -5.99 -11.94 -1.09
N VAL A 136 -5.62 -12.75 -2.07
CA VAL A 136 -6.09 -14.13 -2.17
C VAL A 136 -5.35 -15.05 -1.20
N ASN A 137 -5.95 -16.20 -0.90
CA ASN A 137 -5.38 -17.26 -0.06
C ASN A 137 -5.03 -16.85 1.39
N TRP A 138 -5.51 -15.71 1.89
CA TRP A 138 -5.43 -15.39 3.32
C TRP A 138 -6.52 -16.19 4.06
N PRO A 139 -6.17 -17.13 4.96
CA PRO A 139 -7.14 -18.09 5.50
C PRO A 139 -7.88 -17.58 6.75
N TYR A 140 -7.54 -16.39 7.24
CA TYR A 140 -8.05 -15.84 8.49
C TYR A 140 -8.95 -14.63 8.27
N GLN A 141 -9.67 -14.19 9.30
CA GLN A 141 -10.44 -12.95 9.24
C GLN A 141 -9.49 -11.73 9.27
N PRO A 142 -9.90 -10.56 8.74
CA PRO A 142 -9.06 -9.37 8.72
C PRO A 142 -8.46 -8.99 10.08
N LEU A 143 -9.23 -9.15 11.17
CA LEU A 143 -8.77 -8.78 12.52
C LEU A 143 -7.75 -9.77 13.10
N ASP A 144 -7.74 -11.02 12.65
CA ASP A 144 -6.76 -12.03 13.08
C ASP A 144 -5.34 -11.70 12.56
N GLY A 145 -5.26 -10.86 11.53
CA GLY A 145 -4.00 -10.34 11.00
C GLY A 145 -3.41 -9.18 11.80
N LEU A 146 -4.03 -8.76 12.90
CA LEU A 146 -3.61 -7.63 13.71
C LEU A 146 -3.01 -8.07 15.04
N VAL A 147 -2.04 -7.30 15.54
CA VAL A 147 -1.46 -7.46 16.87
C VAL A 147 -1.49 -6.12 17.60
N THR A 148 -1.94 -6.14 18.85
CA THR A 148 -1.91 -4.95 19.72
C THR A 148 -0.76 -5.09 20.71
N ASP A 149 0.13 -4.11 20.72
CA ASP A 149 1.14 -3.99 21.76
C ASP A 149 0.46 -3.61 23.10
N PRO A 150 0.56 -4.45 24.14
CA PRO A 150 -0.13 -4.20 25.41
C PRO A 150 0.44 -3.02 26.21
N GLN A 151 1.69 -2.60 25.95
CA GLN A 151 2.34 -1.50 26.65
C GLN A 151 1.99 -0.14 26.04
N THR A 152 1.92 -0.10 24.71
CA THR A 152 1.77 1.16 23.95
C THR A 152 0.38 1.32 23.33
N GLY A 153 -0.39 0.24 23.22
CA GLY A 153 -1.66 0.22 22.50
C GLY A 153 -1.51 0.38 20.98
N HIS A 154 -0.29 0.26 20.43
CA HIS A 154 -0.07 0.26 18.98
C HIS A 154 -0.71 -0.97 18.35
N VAL A 155 -1.46 -0.79 17.26
CA VAL A 155 -2.02 -1.91 16.47
C VAL A 155 -1.22 -2.04 15.19
N GLY A 156 -0.44 -3.10 15.10
CA GLY A 156 0.31 -3.46 13.90
C GLY A 156 -0.24 -4.69 13.20
N LEU A 157 0.49 -5.14 12.19
CA LEU A 157 0.22 -6.41 11.51
C LEU A 157 0.95 -7.55 12.21
N THR A 158 0.37 -8.74 12.22
CA THR A 158 1.11 -9.96 12.57
C THR A 158 2.18 -10.25 11.51
N ASP A 159 3.23 -10.97 11.90
CA ASP A 159 4.28 -11.40 10.96
C ASP A 159 3.69 -12.21 9.79
N ALA A 160 2.66 -13.01 10.06
CA ALA A 160 1.96 -13.81 9.06
C ALA A 160 1.27 -12.93 8.01
N LEU A 161 0.47 -11.93 8.44
CA LEU A 161 -0.19 -11.03 7.49
C LEU A 161 0.83 -10.15 6.75
N MET A 162 1.86 -9.68 7.44
CA MET A 162 2.92 -8.88 6.81
C MET A 162 3.65 -9.67 5.72
N ALA A 163 4.07 -10.91 6.00
CA ALA A 163 4.70 -11.77 4.99
C ALA A 163 3.75 -12.07 3.83
N HIS A 164 2.46 -12.33 4.11
CA HIS A 164 1.46 -12.62 3.08
C HIS A 164 1.20 -11.41 2.17
N ALA A 165 1.08 -10.21 2.74
CA ALA A 165 0.84 -8.96 2.01
C ALA A 165 2.07 -8.49 1.21
N MET A 166 3.27 -8.81 1.67
CA MET A 166 4.52 -8.46 0.97
C MET A 166 4.86 -9.40 -0.19
N ASN A 167 4.12 -10.50 -0.35
CA ASN A 167 4.26 -11.39 -1.50
C ASN A 167 3.27 -10.99 -2.61
N GLY A 168 3.76 -10.40 -3.69
CA GLY A 168 2.93 -9.98 -4.82
C GLY A 168 2.15 -11.11 -5.49
N SER A 169 2.60 -12.36 -5.37
CA SER A 169 1.87 -13.53 -5.87
C SER A 169 0.55 -13.79 -5.14
N ASN A 170 0.34 -13.18 -3.97
CA ASN A 170 -0.92 -13.25 -3.21
C ASN A 170 -1.91 -12.13 -3.58
N TRP A 171 -1.52 -11.20 -4.45
CA TRP A 171 -2.42 -10.16 -4.92
C TRP A 171 -2.97 -10.53 -6.29
N ARG A 172 -4.26 -10.25 -6.47
CA ARG A 172 -5.00 -10.39 -7.73
C ARG A 172 -5.88 -9.17 -7.95
N LEU A 173 -6.33 -8.98 -9.19
CA LEU A 173 -7.43 -8.08 -9.49
C LEU A 173 -8.71 -8.89 -9.73
N ALA A 174 -9.81 -8.44 -9.16
CA ALA A 174 -11.12 -8.97 -9.44
C ALA A 174 -11.51 -8.76 -10.92
N GLU A 175 -12.42 -9.60 -11.41
CA GLU A 175 -12.90 -9.56 -12.80
C GLU A 175 -13.46 -8.19 -13.23
N THR A 176 -13.92 -7.36 -12.29
CA THR A 176 -14.39 -5.99 -12.57
C THR A 176 -13.32 -5.12 -13.23
N PHE A 177 -12.04 -5.32 -12.88
CA PHE A 177 -10.93 -4.64 -13.57
C PHE A 177 -10.80 -5.12 -15.01
N ALA A 178 -10.87 -6.44 -15.23
CA ALA A 178 -10.75 -7.04 -16.54
C ALA A 178 -11.89 -6.64 -17.48
N GLN A 179 -13.10 -6.47 -16.95
CA GLN A 179 -14.24 -5.96 -17.72
C GLN A 179 -14.05 -4.50 -18.16
N ARG A 180 -13.40 -3.68 -17.33
CA ARG A 180 -13.20 -2.25 -17.61
C ARG A 180 -11.98 -1.95 -18.48
N TYR A 181 -10.90 -2.71 -18.29
CA TYR A 181 -9.61 -2.56 -18.97
C TYR A 181 -9.10 -3.91 -19.51
N PRO A 182 -9.84 -4.56 -20.43
CA PRO A 182 -9.50 -5.88 -20.95
C PRO A 182 -8.11 -5.91 -21.61
N GLU A 183 -7.67 -4.79 -22.20
CA GLU A 183 -6.38 -4.66 -22.85
C GLU A 183 -5.19 -4.72 -21.88
N LEU A 184 -5.43 -4.54 -20.58
CA LEU A 184 -4.39 -4.57 -19.53
C LEU A 184 -4.31 -5.92 -18.81
N CYS A 185 -5.22 -6.86 -19.09
CA CYS A 185 -5.30 -8.15 -18.39
C CYS A 185 -4.02 -8.99 -18.51
N GLY A 186 -3.31 -8.86 -19.64
CA GLY A 186 -2.02 -9.55 -19.83
C GLY A 186 -0.88 -9.02 -18.96
N LEU A 187 -1.08 -7.92 -18.22
CA LEU A 187 -0.06 -7.26 -17.40
C LEU A 187 -0.25 -7.48 -15.90
N VAL A 188 -1.33 -8.17 -15.51
CA VAL A 188 -1.79 -8.35 -14.12
C VAL A 188 -2.17 -9.80 -13.86
N ALA A 189 -2.33 -10.15 -12.59
CA ALA A 189 -2.90 -11.43 -12.22
C ALA A 189 -4.37 -11.24 -11.80
N LEU A 190 -5.27 -12.09 -12.32
CA LEU A 190 -6.71 -12.03 -12.04
C LEU A 190 -7.13 -13.12 -11.05
N GLU A 191 -8.18 -12.85 -10.27
CA GLU A 191 -8.84 -13.81 -9.37
C GLU A 191 -9.45 -14.99 -10.15
#